data_AF-A0A410DS22-F1
#
_entry.id   AF-A0A410DS22-F1
#
_cell.length_a   1.000
_cell.length_b   1.000
_cell.length_c   1.000
_cell.angle_alpha   90.00
_cell.angle_beta   90.00
_cell.angle_gamma   90.00
#
_symmetry.space_group_name_H-M   'P 1'
#
loop_
_entity.id
_entity.type
_entity.pdbx_description
1 polymer ?
#
loop_
_entity_poly.entity_id
_entity_poly.type
_entity_poly.pdbx_seq_one_letter_code
_entity_poly.pdbx_strand_id
1 'polypeptide(L)'
;MKTIVQKYGGSSVATSEKIQKVADALIKKKNEGNNVVAVVSAMGDTTDDLINLAMAVSSNPDKRELDALLSTGEMISSSLLAMSLKSKGYDAISYTAYQIGIKTSGISEANIEVKMITTSEIRITCAIKQEHKIKAIEIAAKHFNL
;
A
#
# COMPACT_ATOMS: atom_id res chain seq x y z
N MET A 1 -13.31 12.92 15.63
CA MET A 1 -12.67 11.73 15.01
C MET A 1 -12.79 11.85 13.50
N LYS A 2 -11.67 11.97 12.77
CA LYS A 2 -11.60 12.02 11.30
C LYS A 2 -10.77 10.85 10.78
N THR A 3 -11.01 10.42 9.54
CA THR A 3 -10.16 9.42 8.86
C THR A 3 -9.15 10.16 7.99
N ILE A 4 -7.86 9.88 8.18
CA ILE A 4 -6.75 10.45 7.42
C ILE A 4 -6.10 9.34 6.61
N VAL A 5 -5.88 9.59 5.32
CA VAL A 5 -5.11 8.71 4.45
C VAL A 5 -3.80 9.40 4.07
N GLN A 6 -2.66 8.73 4.24
CA GLN A 6 -1.33 9.25 3.91
C GLN A 6 -0.59 8.26 3.01
N LYS A 7 -0.07 8.74 1.87
CA LYS A 7 0.75 7.93 0.95
C LYS A 7 2.23 8.23 1.15
N TYR A 8 3.05 7.17 1.15
CA TYR A 8 4.50 7.22 1.25
C TYR A 8 5.10 6.46 0.06
N GLY A 9 5.83 7.17 -0.79
CA GLY A 9 6.55 6.57 -1.92
C GLY A 9 7.77 5.76 -1.46
N GLY A 10 8.39 5.02 -2.38
CA GLY A 10 9.48 4.09 -2.06
C GLY A 10 10.68 4.75 -1.38
N SER A 11 11.01 5.98 -1.76
CA SER A 11 12.06 6.78 -1.11
C SER A 11 11.78 7.08 0.37
N SER A 12 10.51 7.11 0.79
CA SER A 12 10.08 7.36 2.17
C SER A 12 10.07 6.10 3.04
N VAL A 13 10.16 4.92 2.42
CA VAL A 13 10.20 3.62 3.10
C VAL A 13 11.46 2.82 2.74
N ALA A 14 12.45 3.47 2.13
CA ALA A 14 13.63 2.80 1.57
C ALA A 14 14.53 2.13 2.62
N THR A 15 14.51 2.58 3.87
CA THR A 15 15.37 2.04 4.94
C THR A 15 14.56 1.82 6.21
N SER A 16 15.11 1.01 7.11
CA SER A 16 14.49 0.73 8.41
C SER A 16 14.21 2.00 9.21
N GLU A 17 15.14 2.97 9.17
CA GLU A 17 15.04 4.25 9.88
C GLU A 17 13.94 5.12 9.27
N LYS A 18 13.80 5.10 7.95
CA LYS A 18 12.72 5.82 7.26
C LYS A 18 11.35 5.21 7.57
N ILE A 19 11.23 3.88 7.61
CA ILE A 19 10.00 3.19 8.04
C ILE A 19 9.65 3.57 9.48
N GLN A 20 10.63 3.64 10.39
CA GLN A 20 10.39 4.10 11.76
C GLN A 20 9.90 5.54 11.82
N LYS A 21 10.48 6.45 11.03
CA LYS A 21 10.01 7.84 10.92
C LYS A 21 8.58 7.94 10.39
N VAL A 22 8.23 7.11 9.40
CA VAL A 22 6.85 7.02 8.89
C VAL A 22 5.90 6.53 10.00
N ALA A 23 6.29 5.51 10.76
CA ALA A 23 5.50 5.03 11.89
C ALA A 23 5.28 6.12 12.95
N ASP A 24 6.31 6.89 13.30
CA ASP A 24 6.20 8.00 14.26
C ASP A 24 5.25 9.10 13.78
N ALA A 25 5.27 9.42 12.47
CA ALA A 25 4.34 10.37 11.87
C ALA A 25 2.88 9.89 11.95
N LEU A 26 2.64 8.60 11.68
CA LEU A 26 1.30 8.00 11.77
C LEU A 26 0.79 7.93 13.21
N ILE A 27 1.67 7.60 14.16
CA ILE A 27 1.38 7.59 15.59
C ILE A 27 0.98 9.00 16.07
N LYS A 28 1.70 10.04 15.64
CA LYS A 28 1.33 11.43 15.95
C LYS A 28 -0.10 11.72 15.48
N LYS A 29 -0.46 11.32 14.27
CA LYS A 29 -1.82 11.47 13.73
C LYS A 29 -2.86 10.66 14.49
N LYS A 30 -2.51 9.46 14.96
CA LYS A 30 -3.37 8.64 15.79
C LYS A 30 -3.65 9.31 17.15
N ASN A 31 -2.62 9.87 17.77
CA ASN A 31 -2.71 10.54 19.08
C ASN A 31 -3.47 11.86 19.02
N GLU A 32 -3.56 12.50 17.85
CA GLU A 32 -4.47 13.61 17.58
C GLU A 32 -5.97 13.18 17.54
N GLY A 33 -6.29 11.89 17.77
CA GLY A 33 -7.66 11.37 17.80
C GLY A 33 -8.22 10.99 16.42
N ASN A 34 -7.35 10.74 15.44
CA ASN A 34 -7.74 10.35 14.08
C ASN A 34 -7.68 8.84 13.88
N ASN A 35 -8.51 8.35 12.95
CA ASN A 35 -8.30 7.06 12.31
C ASN A 35 -7.29 7.25 11.18
N VAL A 36 -6.27 6.42 11.12
CA VAL A 36 -5.14 6.63 10.21
C VAL A 36 -5.01 5.45 9.26
N VAL A 37 -4.96 5.77 7.97
CA VAL A 37 -4.64 4.87 6.88
C VAL A 37 -3.31 5.31 6.24
N ALA A 38 -2.34 4.41 6.13
CA ALA A 38 -1.11 4.59 5.38
C ALA A 38 -1.14 3.78 4.07
N VAL A 39 -0.63 4.36 3.01
CA VAL A 39 -0.40 3.69 1.72
C VAL A 39 1.09 3.72 1.44
N VAL A 40 1.70 2.57 1.18
CA VAL A 40 3.15 2.45 0.98
C VAL A 40 3.48 1.72 -0.32
N SER A 41 4.48 2.24 -1.04
CA SER A 41 5.09 1.57 -2.20
C SER A 41 6.17 0.57 -1.76
N ALA A 42 6.75 -0.17 -2.71
CA ALA A 42 7.95 -0.98 -2.47
C ALA A 42 9.13 -0.12 -1.96
N MET A 43 10.06 -0.74 -1.22
CA MET A 43 11.17 -0.03 -0.57
C MET A 43 12.23 0.41 -1.58
N GLY A 44 12.57 1.70 -1.61
CA GLY A 44 13.67 2.20 -2.45
C GLY A 44 13.54 1.76 -3.90
N ASP A 45 14.58 1.10 -4.41
CA ASP A 45 14.68 0.64 -5.80
C ASP A 45 14.20 -0.82 -5.98
N THR A 46 13.53 -1.40 -4.98
CA THR A 46 13.08 -2.81 -4.98
C THR A 46 12.22 -3.14 -6.21
N THR A 47 11.40 -2.21 -6.69
CA THR A 47 10.61 -2.42 -7.92
C THR A 47 11.52 -2.69 -9.12
N ASP A 48 12.56 -1.88 -9.29
CA ASP A 48 13.50 -2.01 -10.41
C ASP A 48 14.31 -3.31 -10.28
N ASP A 49 14.73 -3.66 -9.06
CA ASP A 49 15.41 -4.94 -8.78
C ASP A 49 14.54 -6.15 -9.17
N LEU A 50 13.25 -6.12 -8.84
CA LEU A 50 12.29 -7.18 -9.19
C LEU A 50 12.02 -7.24 -10.71
N ILE A 51 11.93 -6.09 -11.38
CA ILE A 51 11.81 -6.03 -12.85
C ILE A 51 13.05 -6.65 -13.50
N ASN A 52 14.23 -6.25 -13.06
CA ASN A 52 15.50 -6.77 -13.57
C ASN A 52 15.61 -8.28 -13.37
N LEU A 53 15.18 -8.78 -12.21
CA LEU A 53 15.13 -10.21 -11.93
C LEU A 53 14.15 -10.94 -12.87
N ALA A 54 12.95 -10.39 -13.08
CA ALA A 54 11.97 -10.98 -14.00
C ALA A 54 12.52 -11.06 -15.44
N MET A 55 13.17 -9.99 -15.89
CA MET A 55 13.78 -9.90 -17.22
C MET A 55 14.96 -10.88 -17.39
N ALA A 56 15.70 -11.15 -16.31
CA ALA A 56 16.77 -12.15 -16.31
C ALA A 56 16.23 -13.60 -16.42
N VAL A 57 15.00 -13.84 -15.96
CA VAL A 57 14.33 -15.14 -16.09
C VAL A 57 13.64 -15.30 -17.44
N SER A 58 13.00 -14.24 -17.95
CA SER A 58 12.34 -14.21 -19.26
C SER A 58 12.51 -12.85 -19.91
N SER A 59 12.95 -12.82 -21.17
CA SER A 59 13.07 -11.58 -21.96
C SER A 59 11.71 -10.94 -22.29
N ASN A 60 10.61 -11.66 -22.09
CA ASN A 60 9.24 -11.18 -22.23
C ASN A 60 8.38 -11.81 -21.11
N PRO A 61 8.49 -11.31 -19.87
CA PRO A 61 7.74 -11.87 -18.75
C PRO A 61 6.25 -11.66 -18.96
N ASP A 62 5.45 -12.67 -18.59
CA ASP A 62 4.00 -12.52 -18.59
C ASP A 62 3.59 -11.38 -17.65
N LYS A 63 2.68 -10.52 -18.13
CA LYS A 63 2.27 -9.32 -17.39
C LYS A 63 1.60 -9.65 -16.05
N ARG A 64 0.77 -10.69 -16.01
CA ARG A 64 0.08 -11.11 -14.79
C ARG A 64 1.08 -11.60 -13.74
N GLU A 65 2.08 -12.38 -14.17
CA GLU A 65 3.12 -12.87 -13.25
C GLU A 65 4.08 -11.76 -12.82
N LEU A 66 4.39 -10.80 -13.71
CA LEU A 66 5.16 -9.61 -13.35
C LEU A 66 4.42 -8.78 -12.30
N ASP A 67 3.12 -8.52 -12.49
CA ASP A 67 2.30 -7.82 -11.51
C ASP A 67 2.29 -8.54 -10.16
N ALA A 68 2.16 -9.88 -10.17
CA ALA A 68 2.23 -10.69 -8.96
C ALA A 68 3.60 -10.56 -8.27
N LEU A 69 4.70 -10.56 -9.01
CA LEU A 69 6.05 -10.37 -8.49
C LEU A 69 6.24 -8.98 -7.87
N LEU A 70 5.89 -7.90 -8.57
CA LEU A 70 6.04 -6.53 -8.08
C LEU A 70 5.20 -6.28 -6.83
N SER A 71 4.04 -6.94 -6.74
CA SER A 71 3.16 -6.90 -5.57
C SER A 71 3.85 -7.35 -4.27
N THR A 72 4.91 -8.16 -4.36
CA THR A 72 5.66 -8.65 -3.19
C THR A 72 6.49 -7.54 -2.53
N GLY A 73 7.06 -6.61 -3.31
CA GLY A 73 7.83 -5.47 -2.78
C GLY A 73 6.97 -4.58 -1.87
N GLU A 74 5.72 -4.35 -2.25
CA GLU A 74 4.74 -3.60 -1.45
C GLU A 74 4.30 -4.36 -0.19
N MET A 75 4.18 -5.69 -0.30
CA MET A 75 3.87 -6.55 0.87
C MET A 75 4.98 -6.46 1.92
N ILE A 76 6.24 -6.41 1.49
CA ILE A 76 7.38 -6.21 2.37
C ILE A 76 7.26 -4.87 3.10
N SER A 77 7.14 -3.76 2.38
CA SER A 77 7.03 -2.42 2.98
C SER A 77 5.89 -2.30 3.99
N SER A 78 4.69 -2.76 3.60
CA SER A 78 3.48 -2.66 4.44
C SER A 78 3.58 -3.53 5.68
N SER A 79 4.16 -4.72 5.57
CA SER A 79 4.40 -5.62 6.71
C SER A 79 5.42 -5.02 7.68
N LEU A 80 6.53 -4.49 7.19
CA LEU A 80 7.55 -3.85 8.02
C LEU A 80 7.01 -2.61 8.75
N LEU A 81 6.20 -1.79 8.07
CA LEU A 81 5.54 -0.65 8.72
C LEU A 81 4.57 -1.10 9.82
N ALA A 82 3.77 -2.14 9.57
CA ALA A 82 2.87 -2.70 10.59
C ALA A 82 3.65 -3.26 11.80
N MET A 83 4.76 -3.96 11.57
CA MET A 83 5.65 -4.42 12.64
C MET A 83 6.23 -3.26 13.45
N SER A 84 6.66 -2.18 12.78
CA SER A 84 7.17 -0.97 13.43
C SER A 84 6.12 -0.27 14.30
N LEU A 85 4.88 -0.20 13.85
CA LEU A 85 3.77 0.34 14.64
C LEU A 85 3.47 -0.54 15.87
N LYS A 86 3.42 -1.86 15.68
CA LYS A 86 3.19 -2.83 16.77
C LYS A 86 4.28 -2.80 17.82
N SER A 87 5.56 -2.73 17.42
CA SER A 87 6.68 -2.63 18.37
C SER A 87 6.65 -1.35 19.22
N LYS A 88 6.01 -0.30 18.71
CA LYS A 88 5.76 0.97 19.42
C LYS A 88 4.46 0.98 20.24
N GLY A 89 3.78 -0.16 20.37
CA GLY A 89 2.58 -0.32 21.19
C GLY A 89 1.27 0.07 20.50
N TYR A 90 1.27 0.27 19.17
CA TYR A 90 0.06 0.59 18.41
C TYR A 90 -0.41 -0.63 17.64
N ASP A 91 -1.69 -0.95 17.75
CA ASP A 91 -2.25 -2.00 16.90
C ASP A 91 -2.29 -1.53 15.43
N ALA A 92 -1.85 -2.41 14.54
CA ALA A 92 -1.77 -2.17 13.11
C ALA A 92 -1.91 -3.49 12.36
N ILE A 93 -2.40 -3.45 11.13
CA ILE A 93 -2.52 -4.62 10.26
C ILE A 93 -2.21 -4.23 8.83
N SER A 94 -1.35 -5.01 8.17
CA SER A 94 -1.09 -4.87 6.74
C SER A 94 -2.16 -5.61 5.94
N TYR A 95 -2.58 -5.00 4.82
CA TYR A 95 -3.52 -5.60 3.90
C TYR A 95 -2.98 -5.54 2.47
N THR A 96 -3.24 -6.60 1.72
CA THR A 96 -3.14 -6.60 0.26
C THR A 96 -4.41 -6.04 -0.35
N ALA A 97 -4.33 -5.50 -1.57
CA ALA A 97 -5.49 -5.01 -2.32
C ALA A 97 -6.59 -6.09 -2.46
N TYR A 98 -6.19 -7.34 -2.68
CA TYR A 98 -7.10 -8.49 -2.77
C TYR A 98 -7.89 -8.73 -1.47
N GLN A 99 -7.23 -8.71 -0.30
CA GLN A 99 -7.88 -8.93 1.00
C GLN A 99 -8.93 -7.88 1.37
N ILE A 100 -8.88 -6.71 0.75
CA ILE A 100 -9.85 -5.63 0.96
C ILE A 100 -10.81 -5.45 -0.22
N GLY A 101 -10.76 -6.34 -1.21
CA GLY A 101 -11.72 -6.39 -2.32
C GLY A 101 -11.54 -5.30 -3.38
N ILE A 102 -10.36 -4.67 -3.47
CA ILE A 102 -10.08 -3.75 -4.60
C ILE A 102 -9.98 -4.60 -5.87
N LYS A 103 -10.91 -4.37 -6.81
CA LYS A 103 -10.95 -5.02 -8.11
C LYS A 103 -10.59 -4.02 -9.19
N THR A 104 -9.61 -4.36 -10.02
CA THR A 104 -9.17 -3.53 -11.16
C THR A 104 -9.86 -3.90 -12.48
N SER A 105 -10.64 -4.99 -12.50
CA SER A 105 -11.17 -5.61 -13.73
C SER A 105 -12.46 -4.99 -14.30
N GLY A 106 -13.03 -3.95 -13.70
CA GLY A 106 -14.24 -3.27 -14.23
C GLY A 106 -13.96 -2.27 -15.37
N ILE A 107 -12.71 -2.17 -15.81
CA ILE A 107 -12.20 -1.02 -16.57
C ILE A 107 -11.98 -1.37 -18.06
N SER A 108 -11.78 -2.64 -18.39
CA SER A 108 -11.56 -3.12 -19.76
C SER A 108 -12.86 -3.29 -20.56
N GLU A 109 -14.01 -3.48 -19.91
CA GLU A 109 -15.30 -3.71 -20.56
C GLU A 109 -16.02 -2.42 -20.98
N ALA A 110 -15.58 -1.25 -20.48
CA ALA A 110 -16.33 0.01 -20.61
C ALA A 110 -15.83 0.96 -21.72
N ASN A 111 -14.83 0.57 -22.54
CA ASN A 111 -14.28 1.41 -23.61
C ASN A 111 -13.83 2.81 -23.16
N ILE A 112 -13.41 2.93 -21.90
CA ILE A 112 -12.82 4.15 -21.33
C ILE A 112 -11.32 4.08 -21.62
N GLU A 113 -10.78 5.11 -22.28
CA GLU A 113 -9.33 5.22 -22.52
C GLU A 113 -8.62 5.36 -21.17
N VAL A 114 -8.18 4.23 -20.66
CA VAL A 114 -7.45 4.14 -19.40
C VAL A 114 -5.98 4.23 -19.74
N LYS A 115 -5.40 5.40 -19.50
CA LYS A 115 -3.97 5.46 -19.22
C LYS A 115 -3.72 4.45 -18.12
N MET A 116 -2.88 3.44 -18.38
CA MET A 116 -2.43 2.52 -17.35
C MET A 116 -2.08 3.34 -16.11
N ILE A 117 -2.90 3.24 -15.07
CA ILE A 117 -2.42 3.50 -13.71
C ILE A 117 -1.87 2.15 -13.24
N THR A 118 -0.85 1.65 -13.94
CA THR A 118 0.12 0.74 -13.33
C THR A 118 0.88 1.60 -12.35
N THR A 119 0.32 1.75 -11.15
CA THR A 119 1.11 2.27 -10.05
C THR A 119 1.00 1.26 -8.93
N SER A 120 2.17 0.74 -8.61
CA SER A 120 2.54 -0.07 -7.45
C SER A 120 2.26 0.66 -6.11
N GLU A 121 1.12 1.35 -6.00
CA GLU A 121 0.95 2.51 -5.13
C GLU A 121 -0.41 2.62 -4.43
N ILE A 122 -1.32 1.64 -4.52
CA ILE A 122 -2.58 1.69 -3.79
C ILE A 122 -2.75 0.46 -2.88
N ARG A 123 -2.37 0.61 -1.61
CA ARG A 123 -2.73 -0.31 -0.52
C ARG A 123 -3.07 0.43 0.76
N ILE A 124 -4.31 0.28 1.22
CA ILE A 124 -4.88 0.87 2.44
C ILE A 124 -4.38 0.05 3.65
N THR A 125 -3.38 0.53 4.37
CA THR A 125 -2.94 0.00 5.68
C THR A 125 -3.57 0.85 6.76
N CYS A 126 -4.20 0.34 7.80
CA CYS A 126 -4.74 1.22 8.84
C CYS A 126 -4.75 0.62 10.24
N ALA A 127 -4.49 1.47 11.24
CA ALA A 127 -4.67 1.21 12.66
C ALA A 127 -6.05 1.72 13.08
N ILE A 128 -7.09 0.95 12.77
CA ILE A 128 -8.48 1.26 13.11
C ILE A 128 -9.09 0.09 13.88
N LYS A 129 -10.00 0.42 14.81
CA LYS A 129 -10.80 -0.61 15.48
C LYS A 129 -11.50 -1.47 14.43
N GLN A 130 -11.60 -2.77 14.67
CA GLN A 130 -12.13 -3.76 13.71
C GLN A 130 -13.51 -3.37 13.16
N GLU A 131 -14.35 -2.76 14.00
CA GLU A 131 -15.68 -2.22 13.68
C GLU A 131 -15.67 -1.09 12.62
N HIS A 132 -14.53 -0.45 12.36
CA HIS A 132 -14.40 0.65 11.39
C HIS A 132 -13.78 0.23 10.06
N LYS A 133 -13.42 -1.06 9.90
CA LYS A 133 -12.71 -1.58 8.73
C LYS A 133 -13.41 -1.25 7.41
N ILE A 134 -14.70 -1.59 7.29
CA ILE A 134 -15.46 -1.41 6.04
C ILE A 134 -15.56 0.08 5.68
N LYS A 135 -15.90 0.92 6.66
CA LYS A 135 -16.05 2.36 6.45
C LYS A 135 -14.76 3.06 6.04
N ALA A 136 -13.60 2.60 6.52
CA ALA A 136 -12.31 3.15 6.11
C ALA A 136 -11.95 2.77 4.66
N ILE A 137 -12.30 1.56 4.24
CA ILE A 137 -12.14 1.10 2.85
C ILE A 137 -13.03 1.94 1.92
N GLU A 138 -14.31 2.13 2.26
CA GLU A 138 -15.25 2.94 1.47
C GLU A 138 -14.81 4.41 1.32
N ILE A 139 -14.30 5.02 2.40
CA ILE A 139 -13.81 6.40 2.36
C ILE A 139 -12.56 6.51 1.48
N ALA A 140 -11.64 5.55 1.59
CA ALA A 140 -10.44 5.54 0.76
C ALA A 140 -10.80 5.36 -0.72
N ALA A 141 -11.71 4.43 -1.03
CA ALA A 141 -12.22 4.25 -2.39
C ALA A 141 -12.80 5.55 -2.95
N LYS A 142 -13.71 6.18 -2.19
CA LYS A 142 -14.33 7.46 -2.57
C LYS A 142 -13.31 8.60 -2.74
N HIS A 143 -12.27 8.67 -1.90
CA HIS A 143 -11.29 9.74 -1.93
C HIS A 143 -10.33 9.65 -3.12
N PHE A 144 -10.09 8.42 -3.61
CA PHE A 144 -9.25 8.16 -4.78
C PHE A 144 -10.06 7.96 -6.07
N ASN A 145 -11.37 8.24 -6.05
CA ASN A 145 -12.30 7.99 -7.17
C ASN A 145 -12.24 6.54 -7.69
N LEU A 146 -12.14 5.58 -6.78
CA LEU A 146 -12.20 4.14 -7.05
C LEU A 146 -13.62 3.59 -6.85
#